data_AF-A0A2G9T627-F1
#
_entry.id   AF-A0A2G9T627-F1
#
_cell.length_a   1.000
_cell.length_b   1.000
_cell.length_c   1.000
_cell.angle_alpha   90.00
_cell.angle_beta   90.00
_cell.angle_gamma   90.00
#
_symmetry.space_group_name_H-M   'P 1'
#
loop_
_entity.id
_entity.type
_entity.pdbx_description
1 polymer ?
#
loop_
_entity_poly.entity_id
_entity_poly.type
_entity_poly.pdbx_seq_one_letter_code
_entity_poly.pdbx_strand_id
1 'polypeptide(L)'
;MAAVPLFPGNEPCPQPQTSEHLAAVEIMQLQHLLILQNKVDIIKESQAREQYDQIKSFVQGTVADKAPVIPISAQLKYNVDLVCEYLCKKVPVPPRDFTSPARLIVIRSFDVNKPGSEVENLKGGVAGGSILR
;
A
#
# COMPACT_ATOMS: atom_id res chain seq x y z
N MET A 1 4.48 -6.90 -8.47
CA MET A 1 3.81 -6.38 -7.26
C MET A 1 4.38 -4.99 -6.98
N ALA A 2 3.59 -4.11 -6.35
CA ALA A 2 4.00 -2.76 -5.96
C ALA A 2 3.62 -2.54 -4.49
N ALA A 3 4.38 -1.69 -3.80
CA ALA A 3 4.06 -1.25 -2.45
C ALA A 3 4.00 0.28 -2.39
N VAL A 4 3.08 0.79 -1.57
CA VAL A 4 2.82 2.21 -1.42
C VAL A 4 2.88 2.59 0.07
N PRO A 5 4.08 2.83 0.62
CA PRO A 5 4.22 3.23 2.02
C PRO A 5 3.58 4.61 2.27
N LEU A 6 2.81 4.72 3.36
CA LEU A 6 2.17 5.97 3.79
C LEU A 6 2.92 6.55 4.99
N PHE A 7 3.32 7.81 4.90
CA PHE A 7 3.94 8.57 5.98
C PHE A 7 2.98 9.69 6.44
N PRO A 8 2.47 9.64 7.69
CA PRO A 8 1.59 10.67 8.21
C PRO A 8 2.34 11.98 8.49
N GLY A 9 1.90 13.07 7.88
CA GLY A 9 2.50 14.41 7.98
C GLY A 9 2.60 15.00 9.38
N ASN A 10 1.67 14.61 10.24
CA ASN A 10 1.53 15.12 11.60
C ASN A 10 2.41 14.40 12.63
N GLU A 11 3.19 13.40 12.20
CA GLU A 11 3.92 12.51 13.10
C GLU A 11 5.42 12.50 12.76
N PRO A 12 6.28 12.30 13.77
CA PRO A 12 7.72 12.26 13.56
C PRO A 12 8.10 11.01 12.74
N CYS A 13 9.01 11.20 11.79
CA CYS A 13 9.62 10.13 11.00
C CYS A 13 11.05 9.88 11.54
N PRO A 14 11.50 8.62 11.68
CA PRO A 14 10.80 7.37 11.36
C PRO A 14 9.93 6.83 12.50
N GLN A 15 8.78 6.25 12.15
CA GLN A 15 7.97 5.46 13.07
C GLN A 15 8.34 3.98 13.02
N PRO A 16 8.20 3.22 14.12
CA PRO A 16 8.50 1.78 14.16
C PRO A 16 7.78 0.98 13.07
N GLN A 17 6.49 1.27 12.83
CA GLN A 17 5.70 0.60 11.79
C GLN A 17 6.24 0.86 10.39
N THR A 18 6.74 2.07 10.12
CA THR A 18 7.26 2.42 8.80
C THR A 18 8.56 1.68 8.51
N SER A 19 9.39 1.47 9.52
CA SER A 19 10.60 0.64 9.43
C SER A 19 10.29 -0.83 9.20
N GLU A 20 9.33 -1.40 9.92
CA GLU A 20 8.91 -2.79 9.73
C GLU A 20 8.36 -3.03 8.32
N HIS A 21 7.50 -2.13 7.83
CA HIS A 21 6.95 -2.26 6.48
C HIS A 21 8.03 -2.13 5.40
N LEU A 22 9.00 -1.21 5.56
CA LEU A 22 10.10 -1.07 4.59
C LEU A 22 11.00 -2.30 4.57
N ALA A 23 11.32 -2.87 5.74
CA ALA A 23 12.09 -4.10 5.84
C ALA A 23 11.38 -5.29 5.17
N ALA A 24 10.07 -5.43 5.35
CA ALA A 24 9.29 -6.46 4.68
C ALA A 24 9.31 -6.30 3.14
N VAL A 25 9.18 -5.07 2.65
CA VAL A 25 9.26 -4.73 1.22
C VAL A 25 10.64 -5.07 0.63
N GLU A 26 11.70 -4.83 1.39
CA GLU A 26 13.08 -5.16 1.02
C GLU A 26 13.30 -6.67 0.91
N ILE A 27 12.79 -7.45 1.87
CA ILE A 27 12.82 -8.92 1.83
C ILE A 27 12.03 -9.46 0.61
N MET A 28 10.88 -8.85 0.31
CA MET A 28 10.04 -9.23 -0.83
C MET A 28 10.60 -8.76 -2.19
N GLN A 29 11.68 -7.97 -2.20
CA GLN A 29 12.35 -7.44 -3.40
C GLN A 29 11.41 -6.75 -4.40
N LEU A 30 10.47 -5.96 -3.89
CA LEU A 30 9.54 -5.23 -4.75
C LEU A 30 10.26 -4.08 -5.47
N GLN A 31 10.21 -4.10 -6.81
CA GLN A 31 10.89 -3.10 -7.64
C GLN A 31 10.10 -1.79 -7.80
N HIS A 32 8.77 -1.85 -7.66
CA HIS A 32 7.90 -0.70 -7.89
C HIS A 32 7.43 -0.12 -6.56
N LEU A 33 8.07 0.97 -6.15
CA LEU A 33 7.81 1.67 -4.90
C LEU A 33 7.38 3.11 -5.16
N LEU A 34 6.38 3.55 -4.42
CA LEU A 34 5.87 4.91 -4.41
C LEU A 34 5.60 5.33 -2.96
N ILE A 35 6.31 6.34 -2.47
CA ILE A 35 6.12 6.83 -1.11
C ILE A 35 5.09 7.95 -1.13
N LEU A 36 4.11 7.90 -0.22
CA LEU A 36 3.10 8.95 -0.09
C LEU A 36 3.25 9.65 1.26
N GLN A 37 3.40 10.97 1.22
CA GLN A 37 3.36 11.82 2.40
C GLN A 37 1.91 12.31 2.57
N ASN A 38 1.19 11.73 3.52
CA ASN A 38 -0.25 11.98 3.71
C ASN A 38 -0.51 13.05 4.77
N LYS A 39 -1.72 13.60 4.79
CA LYS A 39 -2.15 14.65 5.73
C LYS A 39 -1.33 15.95 5.61
N VAL A 40 -0.90 16.31 4.40
CA VAL A 40 -0.18 17.58 4.17
C VAL A 40 -1.07 18.80 4.38
N ASP A 41 -2.39 18.61 4.42
CA ASP A 41 -3.39 19.64 4.67
C ASP A 41 -3.42 20.18 6.12
N ILE A 42 -2.90 19.42 7.08
CA ILE A 42 -2.91 19.80 8.50
C ILE A 42 -1.55 20.31 9.02
N ILE A 43 -0.54 20.39 8.15
CA ILE A 43 0.83 20.83 8.50
C ILE A 43 1.25 22.02 7.67
N LYS A 44 2.23 22.79 8.18
CA LYS A 44 2.81 23.91 7.44
C LYS A 44 3.80 23.41 6.38
N GLU A 45 4.03 24.21 5.34
CA GLU A 45 4.98 23.91 4.27
C GLU A 45 6.39 23.59 4.79
N SER A 46 6.87 24.34 5.79
CA SER A 46 8.18 24.09 6.41
C SER A 46 8.27 22.70 7.05
N GLN A 47 7.23 22.30 7.78
CA GLN A 47 7.15 20.98 8.42
C GLN A 47 7.05 19.86 7.38
N ALA A 48 6.26 20.09 6.31
CA ALA A 48 6.16 19.14 5.21
C ALA A 48 7.52 18.91 4.53
N ARG A 49 8.32 19.96 4.37
CA ARG A 49 9.65 19.90 3.76
C ARG A 49 10.68 19.22 4.67
N GLU A 50 10.70 19.56 5.96
CA GLU A 50 11.53 18.89 6.94
C GLU A 50 11.24 17.39 6.98
N GLN A 51 9.97 17.01 6.95
CA GLN A 51 9.58 15.60 6.93
C GLN A 51 9.96 14.92 5.60
N TYR A 52 9.85 15.61 4.47
CA TYR A 52 10.31 15.08 3.19
C TYR A 52 11.81 14.74 3.24
N ASP A 53 12.63 15.62 3.83
CA ASP A 53 14.07 15.39 3.98
C ASP A 53 14.37 14.23 4.95
N GLN A 54 13.58 14.10 6.02
CA GLN A 54 13.65 12.94 6.93
C GLN A 54 13.31 11.63 6.22
N ILE A 55 12.26 11.61 5.40
CA ILE A 55 11.85 10.44 4.60
C ILE A 55 12.98 10.08 3.63
N LYS A 56 13.54 11.06 2.93
CA LYS A 56 14.66 10.85 2.00
C LYS A 56 15.89 10.29 2.70
N SER A 57 16.23 10.81 3.87
CA SER A 57 17.35 10.31 4.67
C SER A 57 17.08 8.89 5.20
N PHE A 58 15.83 8.60 5.56
CA PHE A 58 15.41 7.29 6.07
C PHE A 58 15.44 6.21 5.00
N VAL A 59 15.02 6.51 3.77
CA VAL A 59 15.04 5.54 2.66
C VAL A 59 16.40 5.44 1.97
N GLN A 60 17.34 6.34 2.30
CA GLN A 60 18.66 6.38 1.70
C GLN A 60 19.39 5.04 1.92
N GLY A 61 19.89 4.45 0.82
CA GLY A 61 20.59 3.16 0.86
C GLY A 61 19.69 1.92 0.91
N THR A 62 18.36 2.07 0.92
CA THR A 62 17.40 0.95 0.82
C THR A 62 16.91 0.75 -0.61
N VAL A 63 16.11 -0.29 -0.85
CA VAL A 63 15.38 -0.49 -2.13
C VAL A 63 14.47 0.70 -2.50
N ALA A 64 14.09 1.54 -1.54
CA ALA A 64 13.22 2.70 -1.74
C ALA A 64 13.97 4.03 -1.98
N ASP A 65 15.30 4.04 -2.03
CA ASP A 65 16.12 5.26 -2.19
C ASP A 65 15.69 6.11 -3.42
N LYS A 66 15.40 5.42 -4.52
CA LYS A 66 14.96 6.02 -5.80
C LYS A 66 13.44 6.17 -5.91
N ALA A 67 12.68 5.79 -4.90
CA ALA A 67 11.23 5.93 -4.93
C ALA A 67 10.86 7.42 -4.91
N PRO A 68 9.88 7.85 -5.73
CA PRO A 68 9.33 9.19 -5.64
C PRO A 68 8.48 9.32 -4.39
N VAL A 69 8.50 10.51 -3.80
CA VAL A 69 7.66 10.89 -2.66
C VAL A 69 6.61 11.87 -3.20
N ILE A 70 5.33 11.51 -3.10
CA ILE A 70 4.22 12.38 -3.53
C ILE A 70 3.48 12.88 -2.27
N PRO A 71 3.44 14.20 -2.04
CA PRO A 71 2.60 14.78 -0.99
C PRO A 71 1.13 14.71 -1.41
N ILE A 72 0.28 14.13 -0.55
CA ILE A 72 -1.15 13.97 -0.80
C ILE A 72 -1.97 14.39 0.41
N SER A 73 -3.23 14.78 0.15
CA SER A 73 -4.26 14.82 1.19
C SER A 73 -5.34 13.81 0.83
N ALA A 74 -5.38 12.67 1.53
CA ALA A 74 -6.44 11.68 1.31
C ALA A 74 -7.84 12.22 1.67
N GLN A 75 -7.91 13.12 2.67
CA GLN A 75 -9.18 13.70 3.14
C GLN A 75 -9.76 14.70 2.13
N LEU A 76 -8.92 15.61 1.62
CA LEU A 76 -9.33 16.62 0.64
C LEU A 76 -9.16 16.15 -0.81
N LYS A 77 -8.62 14.93 -1.00
CA LYS A 77 -8.34 14.29 -2.29
C LYS A 77 -7.38 15.07 -3.19
N TYR A 78 -6.48 15.86 -2.61
CA TYR A 78 -5.42 16.54 -3.36
C TYR A 78 -4.32 15.57 -3.79
N ASN A 79 -3.85 15.73 -5.03
CA ASN A 79 -2.75 14.98 -5.66
C ASN A 79 -3.00 13.46 -5.80
N VAL A 80 -4.23 12.99 -5.58
CA VAL A 80 -4.60 11.58 -5.75
C VAL A 80 -4.58 11.18 -7.23
N ASP A 81 -4.90 12.11 -8.12
CA ASP A 81 -4.77 11.98 -9.57
C ASP A 81 -3.33 11.69 -10.00
N LEU A 82 -2.34 12.38 -9.42
CA LEU A 82 -0.92 12.15 -9.68
C LEU A 82 -0.48 10.75 -9.22
N VAL A 83 -1.00 10.26 -8.10
CA VAL A 83 -0.76 8.89 -7.63
C VAL A 83 -1.32 7.87 -8.63
N CYS A 84 -2.56 8.07 -9.09
CA CYS A 84 -3.17 7.21 -10.11
C CYS A 84 -2.37 7.21 -11.41
N GLU A 85 -1.94 8.38 -11.88
CA GLU A 85 -1.11 8.51 -13.07
C GLU A 85 0.22 7.76 -12.92
N TYR A 86 0.88 7.92 -11.78
CA TYR A 86 2.14 7.23 -11.49
C TYR A 86 1.95 5.71 -11.50
N LEU A 87 0.93 5.20 -10.81
CA LEU A 87 0.64 3.77 -10.76
C LEU A 87 0.39 3.21 -12.16
N CYS A 88 -0.45 3.88 -12.96
CA CYS A 88 -0.75 3.45 -14.33
C CYS A 88 0.46 3.48 -15.27
N LYS A 89 1.37 4.46 -15.12
CA LYS A 89 2.53 4.63 -16.02
C LYS A 89 3.76 3.84 -15.59
N LYS A 90 3.95 3.62 -14.30
CA LYS A 90 5.21 3.07 -13.74
C LYS A 90 5.08 1.67 -13.17
N VAL A 91 3.86 1.19 -12.86
CA VAL A 91 3.63 -0.16 -12.36
C VAL A 91 3.04 -1.01 -13.50
N PRO A 92 3.85 -1.83 -14.18
CA PRO A 92 3.34 -2.74 -15.21
C PRO A 92 2.51 -3.86 -14.57
N VAL A 93 1.53 -4.34 -15.31
CA VAL A 93 0.81 -5.56 -14.94
C VAL A 93 1.76 -6.74 -15.09
N PRO A 94 2.02 -7.53 -14.01
CA PRO A 94 2.91 -8.67 -14.12
C PRO A 94 2.29 -9.73 -15.04
N PRO A 95 3.11 -10.45 -15.83
CA PRO A 95 2.62 -11.54 -16.67
C PRO A 95 1.97 -12.61 -15.79
N ARG A 96 0.82 -13.12 -16.24
CA ARG A 96 0.07 -14.18 -15.55
C ARG A 96 0.00 -15.40 -16.44
N ASP A 97 0.28 -16.56 -15.87
CA ASP A 97 0.07 -17.83 -16.52
C ASP A 97 -1.37 -18.28 -16.24
N PHE A 98 -2.16 -18.50 -17.29
CA PHE A 98 -3.54 -18.98 -17.20
C PHE A 98 -3.69 -20.45 -17.60
N THR A 99 -2.58 -21.10 -17.96
CA THR A 99 -2.54 -22.50 -18.39
C THR A 99 -2.14 -23.44 -17.25
N SER A 100 -1.38 -22.92 -16.28
CA SER A 100 -1.02 -23.65 -15.08
C SER A 100 -2.24 -24.01 -14.21
N PRO A 101 -2.13 -25.06 -13.37
CA PRO A 101 -3.15 -25.35 -12.37
C PRO A 101 -3.33 -24.19 -11.39
N ALA A 102 -4.59 -23.79 -11.22
CA ALA A 102 -4.97 -22.66 -10.37
C ALA A 102 -4.53 -22.87 -8.92
N ARG A 103 -3.83 -21.89 -8.35
CA ARG A 103 -3.44 -21.89 -6.92
C ARG A 103 -3.95 -20.64 -6.21
N LEU A 104 -4.87 -20.86 -5.27
CA LEU A 104 -5.42 -19.83 -4.40
C LEU A 104 -4.69 -19.83 -3.04
N ILE A 105 -4.16 -18.67 -2.65
CA ILE A 105 -3.71 -18.43 -1.27
C ILE A 105 -4.83 -17.72 -0.52
N VAL A 106 -5.39 -18.40 0.48
CA VAL A 106 -6.42 -17.84 1.36
C VAL A 106 -5.76 -17.07 2.49
N ILE A 107 -6.13 -15.80 2.65
CA ILE A 107 -5.62 -14.93 3.72
C ILE A 107 -6.72 -14.44 4.66
N ARG A 108 -7.99 -14.58 4.27
CA ARG A 108 -9.17 -14.19 5.05
C ARG A 108 -10.30 -15.19 4.86
N SER A 109 -11.13 -15.34 5.88
CA SER A 109 -12.39 -16.07 5.82
C SER A 109 -13.52 -15.15 6.26
N PHE A 110 -14.69 -15.31 5.64
CA PHE A 110 -15.87 -14.50 5.90
C PHE A 110 -17.08 -15.41 6.12
N ASP A 111 -17.89 -15.04 7.10
CA ASP A 111 -19.26 -15.50 7.19
C ASP A 111 -20.16 -14.52 6.44
N VAL A 112 -20.90 -15.04 5.48
CA VAL A 112 -21.86 -14.27 4.67
C VAL A 112 -23.29 -14.38 5.21
N ASN A 113 -23.50 -15.18 6.25
CA ASN A 113 -24.79 -15.35 6.88
C ASN A 113 -25.06 -14.17 7.81
N LYS A 114 -26.18 -13.49 7.59
CA LYS A 114 -26.60 -12.41 8.50
C LYS A 114 -27.17 -13.02 9.78
N PRO A 115 -27.05 -12.33 10.93
CA PRO A 115 -27.72 -12.76 12.15
C PRO A 115 -29.22 -12.98 11.93
N GLY A 116 -29.74 -14.12 12.38
CA GLY A 116 -31.17 -14.49 12.21
C GLY A 116 -31.51 -15.16 10.86
N SER A 117 -30.52 -15.60 10.09
CA SER A 117 -30.77 -16.38 8.88
C SER A 117 -31.31 -17.77 9.23
N GLU A 118 -32.47 -18.12 8.68
CA GLU A 118 -33.03 -19.47 8.81
C GLU A 118 -32.10 -20.52 8.20
N VAL A 119 -32.16 -21.74 8.75
CA VAL A 119 -31.27 -22.85 8.35
C VAL A 119 -31.35 -23.14 6.84
N GLU A 120 -32.54 -23.02 6.27
CA GLU A 120 -32.81 -23.24 4.84
C GLU A 120 -32.12 -22.19 3.92
N ASN A 121 -31.78 -21.03 4.47
CA ASN A 121 -31.17 -19.91 3.75
C ASN A 121 -29.66 -19.76 4.05
N LEU A 122 -29.08 -20.65 4.87
CA LEU A 122 -27.66 -20.60 5.19
C LEU A 122 -26.80 -20.85 3.95
N LYS A 123 -25.75 -20.05 3.83
CA LYS A 123 -24.72 -20.14 2.79
C LYS A 123 -23.42 -20.65 3.40
N GLY A 124 -22.61 -21.32 2.58
CA GLY A 124 -21.26 -21.71 2.97
C GLY A 124 -20.35 -20.52 3.25
N GLY A 125 -19.26 -20.77 3.97
CA GLY A 125 -18.24 -19.75 4.26
C GLY A 125 -17.51 -19.29 2.99
N VAL A 126 -17.07 -18.03 2.99
CA VAL A 126 -16.33 -17.44 1.87
C VAL A 126 -14.86 -17.30 2.23
N ALA A 127 -13.98 -17.84 1.38
CA ALA A 127 -12.54 -17.68 1.48
C ALA A 127 -12.06 -16.51 0.60
N GLY A 128 -11.52 -15.47 1.22
CA GLY A 128 -10.87 -14.36 0.53
C GLY A 128 -9.38 -14.61 0.36
N GLY A 129 -8.91 -14.56 -0.88
CA GLY A 129 -7.54 -14.89 -1.22
C GLY A 129 -7.03 -14.22 -2.48
N SER A 130 -5.81 -14.56 -2.87
CA SER A 130 -5.19 -14.16 -4.13
C SER A 130 -4.81 -15.39 -4.95
N ILE A 131 -5.06 -15.35 -6.25
CA ILE A 131 -4.67 -16.41 -7.20
C ILE A 131 -3.29 -16.05 -7.74
N LEU A 132 -2.34 -16.98 -7.64
CA LEU A 132 -0.96 -16.75 -8.08
C LEU A 132 -0.70 -17.13 -9.54
N ARG A 133 -1.31 -18.24 -9.98
CA ARG A 133 -1.22 -18.89 -11.29
C ARG A 133 -2.51 -19.67 -11.48
#